data_AF-A0A2D6LP15-F1
#
_entry.id   AF-A0A2D6LP15-F1
#
_cell.length_a   1.000
_cell.length_b   1.000
_cell.length_c   1.000
_cell.angle_alpha   90.00
_cell.angle_beta   90.00
_cell.angle_gamma   90.00
#
_symmetry.space_group_name_H-M   'P 1'
#
loop_
_entity.id
_entity.type
_entity.pdbx_description
1 polymer ?
#
loop_
_entity_poly.entity_id
_entity_poly.type
_entity_poly.pdbx_seq_one_letter_code
_entity_poly.pdbx_strand_id
1 'polypeptide(L)'
;MSLNPLENLLFSVIGLLQGSIIIAVPVFILVLFGQELREKIEEETKKSWVTTTFITTIIMVYILLLITYFFPFIIASQEIGLGEVPSIFAPDPVTLLISFIAGVLWVGVVTIVVSLLLMPFEFVGAYVHEVVSKKLGKKPEWLKLAITSYLTSVFASAIILFLVPEAITGVFYFLYYGF
;
A
#
# COMPACT_ATOMS: atom_id res chain seq x y z
N MET A 1 -22.73 -24.21 -18.04
CA MET A 1 -21.83 -24.62 -19.13
C MET A 1 -20.41 -24.37 -18.65
N SER A 2 -19.57 -25.39 -18.53
CA SER A 2 -18.15 -25.19 -18.26
C SER A 2 -17.53 -24.54 -19.49
N LEU A 3 -17.11 -23.28 -19.38
CA LEU A 3 -16.33 -22.61 -20.40
C LEU A 3 -15.08 -23.45 -20.74
N ASN A 4 -14.69 -23.45 -22.02
CA ASN A 4 -13.46 -24.14 -22.45
C ASN A 4 -12.25 -23.52 -21.69
N PRO A 5 -11.21 -24.30 -21.33
CA PRO A 5 -9.99 -23.76 -20.71
C PRO A 5 -9.45 -22.47 -21.32
N LEU A 6 -9.53 -22.32 -22.65
CA LEU A 6 -9.08 -21.12 -23.36
C LEU A 6 -10.00 -19.92 -23.11
N GLU A 7 -11.31 -20.13 -23.06
CA GLU A 7 -12.28 -19.08 -22.73
C GLU A 7 -12.12 -18.64 -21.27
N ASN A 8 -11.94 -19.58 -20.33
CA ASN A 8 -11.67 -19.26 -18.93
C ASN A 8 -10.42 -18.39 -18.77
N LEU A 9 -9.33 -18.74 -19.46
CA LEU A 9 -8.10 -17.96 -19.42
C LEU A 9 -8.32 -16.54 -19.94
N LEU A 10 -9.08 -16.38 -21.02
CA LEU A 10 -9.41 -15.09 -21.61
C LEU A 10 -10.26 -14.23 -20.65
N PHE A 11 -11.28 -14.82 -20.02
CA PHE A 11 -12.07 -14.14 -18.99
C PHE A 11 -11.26 -13.80 -17.74
N SER A 12 -10.32 -14.65 -17.32
CA SER A 12 -9.41 -14.35 -16.21
C SER A 12 -8.49 -13.17 -16.51
N VAL A 13 -7.95 -13.08 -17.73
CA VAL A 13 -7.13 -11.93 -18.15
C VAL A 13 -7.96 -10.65 -18.20
N ILE A 14 -9.17 -10.70 -18.75
CA ILE A 14 -10.08 -9.55 -18.76
C ILE A 14 -10.42 -9.12 -17.32
N GLY A 15 -10.73 -10.08 -16.45
CA GLY A 15 -11.01 -9.84 -15.04
C GLY A 15 -9.82 -9.22 -14.31
N LEU A 16 -8.60 -9.70 -14.57
CA LEU A 16 -7.37 -9.13 -14.04
C LEU A 16 -7.19 -7.67 -14.47
N LEU A 17 -7.38 -7.37 -15.75
CA LEU A 17 -7.26 -6.00 -16.27
C LEU A 17 -8.29 -5.07 -15.63
N GLN A 18 -9.55 -5.49 -15.55
CA GLN A 18 -10.62 -4.71 -14.94
C GLN A 18 -10.39 -4.50 -13.43
N GLY A 19 -10.05 -5.56 -12.70
CA GLY A 19 -9.75 -5.47 -11.27
C GLY A 19 -8.55 -4.56 -10.98
N SER A 20 -7.56 -4.57 -11.86
CA SER A 20 -6.38 -3.70 -11.74
C SER A 20 -6.70 -2.22 -11.91
N ILE A 21 -7.78 -1.84 -12.62
CA ILE A 21 -8.22 -0.43 -12.70
C ILE A 21 -8.60 0.08 -11.31
N ILE A 22 -9.33 -0.73 -10.54
CA ILE A 22 -9.79 -0.36 -9.20
C ILE A 22 -8.60 -0.14 -8.26
N ILE A 23 -7.57 -1.00 -8.37
CA ILE A 23 -6.34 -0.90 -7.59
C ILE A 23 -5.45 0.25 -8.07
N ALA A 24 -5.44 0.53 -9.37
CA ALA A 24 -4.58 1.55 -9.97
C ALA A 24 -4.92 2.97 -9.51
N VAL A 25 -6.19 3.27 -9.21
CA VAL A 25 -6.60 4.60 -8.75
C VAL A 25 -5.95 4.97 -7.40
N PRO A 26 -6.09 4.19 -6.31
CA PRO A 26 -5.41 4.51 -5.05
C PRO A 26 -3.89 4.46 -5.19
N VAL A 27 -3.34 3.52 -5.97
CA VAL A 27 -1.89 3.49 -6.24
C VAL A 27 -1.42 4.76 -6.94
N PHE A 28 -2.15 5.24 -7.94
CA PHE A 28 -1.82 6.49 -8.65
C PHE A 28 -1.81 7.69 -7.70
N ILE A 29 -2.80 7.79 -6.82
CA ILE A 29 -2.84 8.85 -5.80
C ILE A 29 -1.61 8.78 -4.90
N LEU A 30 -1.25 7.59 -4.43
CA LEU A 30 -0.05 7.39 -3.60
C LEU A 30 1.24 7.74 -4.36
N VAL A 31 1.33 7.40 -5.64
CA VAL A 31 2.49 7.72 -6.48
C VAL A 31 2.62 9.22 -6.69
N LEU A 32 1.52 9.96 -6.89
CA LEU A 32 1.56 11.42 -6.99
C LEU A 32 2.16 12.06 -5.73
N PHE A 33 1.65 11.69 -4.55
CA PHE A 33 2.18 12.19 -3.28
C PHE A 33 3.61 11.72 -3.02
N GLY A 34 3.90 10.46 -3.32
CA GLY A 34 5.23 9.86 -3.15
C GLY A 34 6.28 10.53 -4.02
N GLN A 35 5.95 10.91 -5.26
CA GLN A 35 6.87 11.64 -6.13
C GLN A 35 7.21 13.01 -5.55
N GLU A 36 6.20 13.80 -5.16
CA GLU A 36 6.42 15.12 -4.57
C GLU A 36 7.23 15.03 -3.27
N LEU A 37 6.95 14.03 -2.43
CA LEU A 37 7.69 13.78 -1.20
C LEU A 37 9.15 13.38 -1.49
N ARG A 38 9.38 12.50 -2.48
CA ARG A 38 10.73 12.08 -2.86
C ARG A 38 11.56 13.24 -3.36
N GLU A 39 11.00 14.09 -4.22
CA GLU A 39 11.68 15.28 -4.77
C GLU A 39 12.14 16.20 -3.61
N LYS A 40 11.26 16.48 -2.65
CA LYS A 40 11.61 17.27 -1.45
C LYS A 40 12.74 16.63 -0.63
N ILE A 41 12.68 15.30 -0.39
CA ILE A 41 13.73 14.59 0.36
C ILE A 41 15.05 14.60 -0.40
N GLU A 42 15.02 14.42 -1.72
CA GLU A 42 16.22 14.41 -2.56
C GLU A 42 16.92 15.78 -2.59
N GLU A 43 16.15 16.85 -2.72
CA GLU A 43 16.64 18.24 -2.67
C GLU A 43 17.34 18.55 -1.34
N GLU A 44 16.74 18.13 -0.21
CA GLU A 44 17.29 18.40 1.12
C GLU A 44 18.47 17.50 1.49
N THR A 45 18.39 16.20 1.17
CA THR A 45 19.35 15.21 1.67
C THR A 45 20.50 14.92 0.70
N LYS A 46 20.35 15.25 -0.60
CA LYS A 46 21.31 14.95 -1.68
C LYS A 46 21.76 13.48 -1.71
N LYS A 47 20.91 12.56 -1.24
CA LYS A 47 21.18 11.12 -1.21
C LYS A 47 20.89 10.48 -2.57
N SER A 48 21.30 9.23 -2.74
CA SER A 48 21.01 8.47 -3.97
C SER A 48 19.51 8.25 -4.15
N TRP A 49 19.08 8.14 -5.40
CA TRP A 49 17.68 7.90 -5.77
C TRP A 49 17.10 6.64 -5.10
N VAL A 50 17.91 5.59 -4.89
CA VAL A 50 17.47 4.35 -4.22
C VAL A 50 17.16 4.63 -2.76
N THR A 51 18.04 5.38 -2.08
CA THR A 51 17.83 5.73 -0.67
C THR A 51 16.65 6.67 -0.49
N THR A 52 16.50 7.69 -1.34
CA THR A 52 15.36 8.61 -1.25
C THR A 52 14.05 7.89 -1.55
N THR A 53 14.03 7.01 -2.56
CA THR A 53 12.87 6.15 -2.84
C THR A 53 12.51 5.30 -1.63
N PHE A 54 13.47 4.55 -1.06
CA PHE A 54 13.21 3.70 0.10
C PHE A 54 12.69 4.47 1.32
N ILE A 55 13.23 5.67 1.59
CA ILE A 55 12.74 6.52 2.68
C ILE A 55 11.30 6.97 2.41
N THR A 56 11.00 7.43 1.19
CA THR A 56 9.66 7.81 0.78
C THR A 56 8.68 6.64 0.95
N THR A 57 9.07 5.43 0.52
CA THR A 57 8.27 4.21 0.68
C THR A 57 8.00 3.90 2.14
N ILE A 58 9.01 3.99 3.00
CA ILE A 58 8.83 3.81 4.45
C ILE A 58 7.80 4.80 4.98
N ILE A 59 7.92 6.09 4.67
CA ILE A 59 7.00 7.12 5.19
C ILE A 59 5.57 6.86 4.71
N MET A 60 5.39 6.61 3.42
CA MET A 60 4.08 6.38 2.81
C MET A 60 3.41 5.10 3.36
N VAL A 61 4.16 4.00 3.43
CA VAL A 61 3.67 2.72 3.97
C VAL A 61 3.39 2.84 5.47
N TYR A 62 4.22 3.56 6.23
CA TYR A 62 4.01 3.81 7.65
C TYR A 62 2.69 4.52 7.91
N ILE A 63 2.40 5.60 7.18
CA ILE A 63 1.14 6.34 7.31
C ILE A 63 -0.05 5.43 6.95
N LEU A 64 0.05 4.67 5.87
CA LEU A 64 -1.00 3.73 5.47
C LEU A 64 -1.24 2.63 6.50
N LEU A 65 -0.17 2.06 7.07
CA LEU A 65 -0.27 1.01 8.08
C LEU A 65 -0.75 1.55 9.42
N LEU A 66 -0.39 2.79 9.80
CA LEU A 66 -0.95 3.44 10.99
C LEU A 66 -2.46 3.61 10.85
N ILE A 67 -2.92 4.15 9.72
CA ILE A 67 -4.36 4.29 9.44
C ILE A 67 -5.00 2.90 9.51
N THR A 68 -4.44 1.92 8.80
CA THR A 68 -4.99 0.55 8.76
C THR A 68 -5.08 -0.07 10.15
N TYR A 69 -4.00 -0.04 10.92
CA TYR A 69 -3.90 -0.67 12.25
C TYR A 69 -4.87 -0.05 13.26
N PHE A 70 -4.99 1.29 13.27
CA PHE A 70 -5.86 2.01 14.21
C PHE A 70 -7.29 2.21 13.68
N PHE A 71 -7.57 1.90 12.41
CA PHE A 71 -8.91 2.07 11.83
C PHE A 71 -10.02 1.33 12.61
N PRO A 72 -9.85 0.07 13.06
CA PRO A 72 -10.85 -0.60 13.89
C PRO A 72 -11.10 0.11 15.21
N PHE A 73 -10.07 0.70 15.82
CA PHE A 73 -10.19 1.47 17.06
C PHE A 73 -11.03 2.74 16.85
N ILE A 74 -10.81 3.44 15.73
CA ILE A 74 -11.60 4.62 15.36
C ILE A 74 -13.08 4.24 15.20
N ILE A 75 -13.38 3.15 14.48
CA ILE A 75 -14.76 2.67 14.32
C ILE A 75 -15.38 2.31 15.67
N ALA A 76 -14.68 1.51 16.48
CA ALA A 76 -15.16 1.08 17.80
C ALA A 76 -15.42 2.27 18.73
N SER A 77 -14.65 3.37 18.61
CA SER A 77 -14.87 4.58 19.39
C SER A 77 -16.10 5.40 18.95
N GLN A 78 -16.54 5.23 17.70
CA GLN A 78 -17.71 5.90 17.13
C GLN A 78 -19.00 5.12 17.31
N GLU A 79 -18.90 3.82 17.57
CA GLU A 79 -20.01 3.03 18.12
C GLU A 79 -20.29 3.53 19.55
N ILE A 80 -21.02 4.64 19.65
CA ILE A 80 -21.59 5.18 20.87
C ILE A 80 -22.39 4.04 21.50
N GLY A 81 -21.79 3.38 22.48
CA GLY A 81 -22.42 2.33 23.25
C GLY A 81 -23.75 2.83 23.79
N LEU A 82 -24.79 2.04 23.59
CA LEU A 82 -26.05 2.17 24.29
C LEU A 82 -25.78 1.94 25.79
N GLY A 83 -25.33 2.98 26.49
CA GLY A 83 -25.04 2.97 27.93
C GLY A 83 -23.62 3.42 28.29
N GLU A 84 -23.48 3.98 29.49
CA GLU A 84 -22.18 4.24 30.10
C GLU A 84 -21.47 2.90 30.37
N VAL A 85 -20.27 2.72 29.80
CA VAL A 85 -19.41 1.58 30.14
C VAL A 85 -19.12 1.65 31.64
N PRO A 86 -19.45 0.62 32.44
CA PRO A 86 -19.16 0.63 33.86
C PRO A 86 -17.68 0.89 34.09
N SER A 87 -17.35 1.76 35.05
CA SER A 87 -15.96 2.19 35.32
C SER A 87 -14.99 1.04 35.63
N ILE A 88 -15.51 -0.14 36.02
CA ILE A 88 -14.73 -1.36 36.22
C ILE A 88 -14.19 -1.99 34.91
N PHE A 89 -14.83 -1.70 33.78
CA PHE A 89 -14.43 -2.16 32.45
C PHE A 89 -13.75 -1.06 31.63
N ALA A 90 -13.77 0.18 32.12
CA ALA A 90 -13.04 1.27 31.50
C ALA A 90 -11.53 1.00 31.63
N PRO A 91 -10.80 0.85 30.52
CA PRO A 91 -9.36 0.66 30.58
C PRO A 91 -8.70 1.91 31.18
N ASP A 92 -7.73 1.68 32.05
CA ASP A 92 -6.94 2.74 32.66
C ASP A 92 -6.24 3.59 31.57
N PRO A 93 -6.32 4.94 31.61
CA PRO A 93 -5.74 5.80 30.59
C PRO A 93 -4.24 5.57 30.36
N VAL A 94 -3.49 5.19 31.40
CA VAL A 94 -2.06 4.90 31.25
C VAL A 94 -1.85 3.62 30.45
N THR A 95 -2.65 2.58 30.73
CA THR A 95 -2.64 1.32 29.97
C THR A 95 -3.02 1.52 28.51
N LEU A 96 -3.98 2.41 28.22
CA LEU A 96 -4.33 2.80 26.86
C LEU A 96 -3.17 3.50 26.14
N LEU A 97 -2.51 4.45 26.81
CA LEU A 97 -1.39 5.19 26.23
C LEU A 97 -0.21 4.26 25.93
N ILE A 98 0.12 3.33 26.84
CA ILE A 98 1.17 2.33 26.63
C ILE A 98 0.84 1.46 25.42
N SER A 99 -0.40 0.95 25.33
CA SER A 99 -0.85 0.13 24.21
C SER A 99 -0.79 0.89 22.88
N PHE A 100 -1.15 2.17 22.88
CA PHE A 100 -1.06 3.03 21.70
C PHE A 100 0.39 3.20 21.23
N ILE A 101 1.32 3.55 22.14
CA ILE A 101 2.73 3.72 21.82
C ILE A 101 3.33 2.40 21.32
N ALA A 102 3.03 1.28 21.98
CA ALA A 102 3.47 -0.05 21.54
C ALA A 102 2.97 -0.36 20.12
N GLY A 103 1.70 -0.06 19.83
CA GLY A 103 1.13 -0.19 18.48
C GLY A 103 1.85 0.66 17.44
N VAL A 104 2.14 1.93 17.74
CA VAL A 104 2.88 2.82 16.84
C VAL A 104 4.28 2.27 16.53
N LEU A 105 5.00 1.80 17.55
CA LEU A 105 6.33 1.19 17.37
C LEU A 105 6.26 -0.11 16.57
N TRP A 106 5.27 -0.96 16.84
CA TRP A 106 5.04 -2.20 16.12
C TRP A 106 4.77 -1.94 14.64
N VAL A 107 3.89 -0.99 14.32
CA VAL A 107 3.63 -0.57 12.94
C VAL A 107 4.93 -0.12 12.26
N GLY A 108 5.83 0.56 12.97
CA GLY A 108 7.15 0.93 12.45
C GLY A 108 8.00 -0.26 12.03
N VAL A 109 8.02 -1.35 12.82
CA VAL A 109 8.71 -2.59 12.46
C VAL A 109 8.08 -3.23 11.23
N VAL A 110 6.74 -3.35 11.21
CA VAL A 110 6.00 -3.94 10.09
C VAL A 110 6.24 -3.14 8.81
N THR A 111 6.27 -1.80 8.88
CA THR A 111 6.59 -0.94 7.75
C THR A 111 7.93 -1.28 7.13
N ILE A 112 8.99 -1.45 7.92
CA ILE A 112 10.32 -1.76 7.37
C ILE A 112 10.27 -3.05 6.55
N VAL A 113 9.61 -4.09 7.08
CA VAL A 113 9.44 -5.37 6.39
C VAL A 113 8.63 -5.21 5.11
N VAL A 114 7.47 -4.54 5.17
CA VAL A 114 6.60 -4.34 4.02
C VAL A 114 7.28 -3.48 2.94
N SER A 115 7.99 -2.41 3.32
CA SER A 115 8.73 -1.56 2.38
C SER A 115 9.84 -2.33 1.66
N LEU A 116 10.54 -3.24 2.35
CA LEU A 116 11.52 -4.12 1.71
C LEU A 116 10.87 -5.08 0.71
N LEU A 117 9.69 -5.60 1.02
CA LEU A 117 8.92 -6.45 0.10
C LEU A 117 8.35 -5.68 -1.10
N LEU A 118 8.11 -4.37 -0.96
CA LEU A 118 7.59 -3.51 -2.01
C LEU A 118 8.66 -3.01 -2.98
N MET A 119 9.93 -2.91 -2.56
CA MET A 119 11.05 -2.43 -3.40
C MET A 119 11.14 -3.09 -4.80
N PRO A 120 11.00 -4.43 -4.96
CA PRO A 120 10.98 -5.06 -6.28
C PRO A 120 9.88 -4.49 -7.20
N PHE A 121 8.70 -4.22 -6.65
CA PHE A 121 7.59 -3.64 -7.42
C PHE A 121 7.85 -2.18 -7.79
N GLU A 122 8.56 -1.43 -6.95
CA GLU A 122 8.97 -0.06 -7.28
C GLU A 122 9.99 -0.02 -8.41
N PHE A 123 10.94 -0.97 -8.46
CA PHE A 123 11.86 -1.09 -9.59
C PHE A 123 11.11 -1.44 -10.88
N VAL A 124 10.13 -2.33 -10.82
CA VAL A 124 9.24 -2.61 -11.97
C VAL A 124 8.49 -1.34 -12.37
N GLY A 125 7.92 -0.61 -11.41
CA GLY A 125 7.22 0.65 -11.66
C GLY A 125 8.11 1.70 -12.32
N ALA A 126 9.35 1.86 -11.85
CA ALA A 126 10.33 2.77 -12.43
C ALA A 126 10.68 2.38 -13.87
N TYR A 127 10.89 1.09 -14.14
CA TYR A 127 11.15 0.59 -15.49
C TYR A 127 9.95 0.82 -16.42
N VAL A 128 8.74 0.49 -15.97
CA VAL A 128 7.50 0.75 -16.72
C VAL A 128 7.35 2.24 -17.00
N HIS A 129 7.63 3.09 -16.02
CA HIS A 129 7.59 4.53 -16.16
C HIS A 129 8.55 5.02 -17.24
N GLU A 130 9.80 4.55 -17.25
CA GLU A 130 10.79 4.90 -18.26
C GLU A 130 10.30 4.53 -19.67
N VAL A 131 9.74 3.33 -19.84
CA VAL A 131 9.20 2.86 -21.13
C VAL A 131 7.99 3.71 -21.56
N VAL A 132 7.07 3.98 -20.65
CA VAL A 132 5.86 4.79 -20.90
C VAL A 132 6.26 6.23 -21.25
N SER A 133 7.19 6.82 -20.51
CA SER A 133 7.69 8.18 -20.73
C SER A 133 8.38 8.33 -22.08
N LYS A 134 9.18 7.34 -22.50
CA LYS A 134 9.77 7.30 -23.85
C LYS A 134 8.70 7.22 -24.95
N LYS A 135 7.65 6.41 -24.77
CA LYS A 135 6.57 6.24 -25.76
C LYS A 135 5.64 7.44 -25.85
N LEU A 136 5.32 8.09 -24.74
CA LEU A 136 4.37 9.19 -24.68
C LEU A 136 5.01 10.57 -24.92
N GLY A 137 6.34 10.69 -24.81
CA GLY A 137 7.07 11.91 -25.12
C GLY A 137 6.60 13.11 -24.29
N LYS A 138 6.14 14.18 -24.95
CA LYS A 138 5.76 15.48 -24.34
C LYS A 138 4.37 15.50 -23.67
N LYS A 139 3.73 14.34 -23.49
CA LYS A 139 2.47 14.27 -22.74
C LYS A 139 2.67 14.71 -21.28
N PRO A 140 1.62 15.19 -20.60
CA PRO A 140 1.74 15.66 -19.22
C PRO A 140 2.11 14.53 -18.26
N GLU A 141 2.84 14.86 -17.20
CA GLU A 141 3.44 13.87 -16.30
C GLU A 141 2.41 13.02 -15.56
N TRP A 142 1.33 13.64 -15.09
CA TRP A 142 0.22 12.93 -14.42
C TRP A 142 -0.38 11.81 -15.29
N LEU A 143 -0.43 11.98 -16.61
CA LEU A 143 -0.96 10.97 -17.53
C LEU A 143 0.02 9.78 -17.64
N LYS A 144 1.32 10.06 -17.68
CA LYS A 144 2.36 9.02 -17.69
C LYS A 144 2.32 8.23 -16.39
N LEU A 145 2.20 8.92 -15.26
CA LEU A 145 2.08 8.29 -13.94
C LEU A 145 0.80 7.46 -13.81
N ALA A 146 -0.33 7.92 -14.34
CA ALA A 146 -1.58 7.16 -14.32
C ALA A 146 -1.45 5.85 -15.13
N ILE A 147 -0.88 5.91 -16.34
CA ILE A 147 -0.66 4.73 -17.17
C ILE A 147 0.38 3.80 -16.53
N THR A 148 1.45 4.36 -15.96
CA THR A 148 2.48 3.61 -15.23
C THR A 148 1.86 2.87 -14.05
N SER A 149 1.07 3.57 -13.23
CA SER A 149 0.42 3.01 -12.06
C SER A 149 -0.51 1.86 -12.47
N TYR A 150 -1.31 2.05 -13.53
CA TYR A 150 -2.16 0.99 -14.06
C TYR A 150 -1.39 -0.24 -14.51
N LEU A 151 -0.37 -0.08 -15.35
CA LEU A 151 0.43 -1.20 -15.85
C LEU A 151 1.18 -1.92 -14.73
N THR A 152 1.69 -1.17 -13.75
CA THR A 152 2.37 -1.73 -12.59
C THR A 152 1.39 -2.47 -11.69
N SER A 153 0.18 -1.94 -11.47
CA SER A 153 -0.88 -2.62 -10.74
C SER A 153 -1.33 -3.92 -11.42
N VAL A 154 -1.42 -3.96 -12.75
CA VAL A 154 -1.69 -5.20 -13.50
C VAL A 154 -0.60 -6.23 -13.25
N PHE A 155 0.67 -5.82 -13.35
CA PHE A 155 1.79 -6.71 -13.14
C PHE A 155 1.89 -7.21 -11.70
N ALA A 156 1.73 -6.31 -10.73
CA ALA A 156 1.71 -6.64 -9.30
C ALA A 156 0.55 -7.58 -8.96
N SER A 157 -0.65 -7.31 -9.49
CA SER A 157 -1.81 -8.17 -9.28
C SER A 157 -1.60 -9.56 -9.88
N ALA A 158 -0.97 -9.66 -11.05
CA ALA A 158 -0.61 -10.96 -11.62
C ALA A 158 0.35 -11.72 -10.71
N ILE A 159 1.41 -11.07 -10.22
CA ILE A 159 2.36 -11.70 -9.28
C ILE A 159 1.66 -12.14 -8.00
N ILE A 160 0.88 -11.27 -7.38
CA ILE A 160 0.19 -11.58 -6.13
C ILE A 160 -0.78 -12.74 -6.34
N LEU A 161 -1.61 -12.71 -7.37
CA LEU A 161 -2.62 -13.75 -7.57
C LEU A 161 -2.03 -15.12 -7.94
N PHE A 162 -0.93 -15.16 -8.71
CA PHE A 162 -0.38 -16.42 -9.22
C PHE A 162 0.80 -16.97 -8.42
N LEU A 163 1.61 -16.11 -7.80
CA LEU A 163 2.83 -16.52 -7.09
C LEU A 163 2.68 -16.45 -5.57
N VAL A 164 1.99 -15.42 -5.06
CA VAL A 164 1.91 -15.18 -3.61
C VAL A 164 0.49 -14.75 -3.19
N PRO A 165 -0.54 -15.59 -3.38
CA PRO A 165 -1.93 -15.20 -3.14
C PRO A 165 -2.19 -14.86 -1.67
N GLU A 166 -1.42 -15.46 -0.76
CA GLU A 166 -1.48 -15.23 0.68
C GLU A 166 -0.69 -14.00 1.14
N ALA A 167 -0.05 -13.25 0.24
CA ALA A 167 0.75 -12.07 0.62
C ALA A 167 -0.10 -11.04 1.37
N ILE A 168 -1.32 -10.77 0.88
CA ILE A 168 -2.20 -9.75 1.48
C ILE A 168 -2.64 -10.19 2.88
N THR A 169 -3.16 -11.42 3.02
CA THR A 169 -3.58 -11.97 4.31
C THR A 169 -2.42 -12.10 5.28
N GLY A 170 -1.24 -12.50 4.80
CA GLY A 170 -0.01 -12.57 5.58
C GLY A 170 0.43 -11.22 6.12
N VAL A 171 0.36 -10.14 5.32
CA VAL A 171 0.65 -8.77 5.78
C VAL A 171 -0.33 -8.33 6.86
N PHE A 172 -1.63 -8.56 6.67
CA PHE A 172 -2.63 -8.23 7.71
C PHE A 172 -2.43 -9.05 8.98
N TYR A 173 -2.17 -10.36 8.85
CA TYR A 173 -1.90 -11.21 10.00
C TYR A 173 -0.67 -10.72 10.76
N PHE A 174 0.41 -10.41 10.06
CA PHE A 174 1.62 -9.87 10.67
C PHE A 174 1.36 -8.51 11.34
N LEU A 175 0.58 -7.64 10.69
CA LEU A 175 0.23 -6.32 11.24
C LEU A 175 -0.55 -6.42 12.57
N TYR A 176 -1.54 -7.31 12.67
CA TYR A 176 -2.43 -7.37 13.84
C TYR A 176 -2.05 -8.41 14.90
N TYR A 177 -1.40 -9.50 14.49
CA TYR A 177 -1.17 -10.69 15.32
C TYR A 177 0.28 -11.16 15.34
N GLY A 178 1.21 -10.45 14.69
CA GLY A 178 2.63 -10.82 14.68
C GLY A 178 3.37 -10.59 16.00
N PHE A 179 2.67 -10.16 17.04
CA PHE A 179 3.16 -9.88 18.40
C PHE A 179 2.81 -11.03 19.36
#